data_AF-A0A845Y4F2-F1
#
_entry.id   AF-A0A845Y4F2-F1
#
_cell.length_a   1.000
_cell.length_b   1.000
_cell.length_c   1.000
_cell.angle_alpha   90.00
_cell.angle_beta   90.00
_cell.angle_gamma   90.00
#
_symmetry.space_group_name_H-M   'P 1'
#
loop_
_entity.id
_entity.type
_entity.pdbx_description
1 polymer ?
#
loop_
_entity_poly.entity_id
_entity_poly.type
_entity_poly.pdbx_seq_one_letter_code
_entity_poly.pdbx_strand_id
1 'polypeptide(L)'
;MSYEGSVKRIKGKRRGSITVTALHVKGYPWNREQVKRRLRIPESTLVRYLTEIVAMHIPEFEYVPNQREFDKFQVNTLRWLRRLYRRGLRTPAIIHKIEDGVLLDEYEKAVKG
;
A
#
# COMPACT_ATOMS: atom_id res chain seq x y z
N MET A 1 26.38 6.90 14.65
CA MET A 1 26.66 5.52 14.16
C MET A 1 25.99 5.38 12.80
N SER A 2 26.77 5.46 11.73
CA SER A 2 26.30 5.36 10.34
C SER A 2 26.34 3.90 9.91
N TYR A 3 25.28 3.42 9.26
CA TYR A 3 25.30 2.10 8.62
C TYR A 3 24.99 2.24 7.14
N GLU A 4 26.02 1.97 6.32
CA GLU A 4 25.94 1.72 4.89
C GLU A 4 25.30 0.34 4.66
N GLY A 5 24.15 0.31 3.98
CA GLY A 5 23.53 -0.93 3.49
C GLY A 5 23.86 -1.14 2.02
N SER A 6 24.66 -2.15 1.70
CA SER A 6 25.10 -2.46 0.34
C SER A 6 23.96 -2.96 -0.55
N VAL A 7 23.66 -2.25 -1.64
CA VAL A 7 22.76 -2.73 -2.71
C VAL A 7 23.50 -3.73 -3.60
N LYS A 8 23.21 -5.03 -3.45
CA LYS A 8 23.66 -6.02 -4.43
C LYS A 8 22.76 -5.96 -5.67
N ARG A 9 23.25 -5.31 -6.73
CA ARG A 9 22.69 -5.43 -8.09
C ARG A 9 22.89 -6.87 -8.57
N ILE A 10 21.81 -7.66 -8.64
CA ILE A 10 21.85 -8.93 -9.38
C ILE A 10 21.54 -8.63 -10.85
N LYS A 11 22.60 -8.69 -11.65
CA LYS A 11 22.56 -8.59 -13.12
C LYS A 11 22.15 -9.96 -13.66
N GLY A 12 20.99 -10.08 -14.31
CA GLY A 12 20.73 -11.20 -15.23
C GLY A 12 19.36 -11.87 -15.20
N LYS A 13 18.62 -11.68 -16.30
CA LYS A 13 17.72 -12.63 -17.02
C LYS A 13 16.48 -13.22 -16.29
N ARG A 14 15.33 -12.66 -16.69
CA ARG A 14 14.04 -13.27 -17.09
C ARG A 14 13.44 -14.44 -16.28
N ARG A 15 12.19 -14.19 -15.87
CA ARG A 15 11.09 -15.13 -15.52
C ARG A 15 11.38 -16.08 -14.36
N GLY A 16 10.88 -15.72 -13.19
CA GLY A 16 10.78 -16.61 -12.03
C GLY A 16 10.87 -15.82 -10.74
N SER A 17 9.73 -15.66 -10.06
CA SER A 17 9.59 -15.25 -8.66
C SER A 17 10.58 -14.19 -8.15
N ILE A 18 10.17 -12.92 -8.15
CA ILE A 18 10.79 -11.93 -7.28
C ILE A 18 10.33 -12.26 -5.86
N THR A 19 11.17 -12.95 -5.09
CA THR A 19 11.01 -12.99 -3.63
C THR A 19 11.39 -11.62 -3.12
N VAL A 20 10.42 -10.69 -3.11
CA VAL A 20 10.63 -9.40 -2.46
C VAL A 20 10.80 -9.69 -0.98
N THR A 21 12.06 -9.63 -0.54
CA THR A 21 12.39 -9.68 0.87
C THR A 21 11.75 -8.43 1.45
N ALA A 22 10.65 -8.61 2.18
CA ALA A 22 9.95 -7.54 2.88
C ALA A 22 11.01 -6.65 3.51
N LEU A 23 11.18 -5.45 2.96
CA LEU A 23 12.06 -4.43 3.50
C LEU A 23 11.46 -4.08 4.84
N HIS A 24 12.02 -4.72 5.86
CA HIS A 24 11.59 -4.63 7.25
C HIS A 24 12.00 -3.24 7.75
N VAL A 25 11.20 -2.23 7.41
CA VAL A 25 11.37 -0.88 7.93
C VAL A 25 11.00 -0.96 9.41
N LYS A 26 12.03 -0.90 10.28
CA LYS A 26 11.90 -0.87 11.74
C LYS A 26 10.94 0.25 12.14
N GLY A 27 9.68 -0.10 12.42
CA GLY A 27 8.66 0.84 12.87
C GLY A 27 7.23 0.36 12.62
N TYR A 28 6.81 -0.67 13.35
CA TYR A 28 5.44 -1.17 13.52
C TYR A 28 4.77 -1.85 12.31
N PRO A 29 5.08 -3.14 12.04
CA PRO A 29 4.15 -3.97 11.29
C PRO A 29 2.82 -4.11 12.06
N TRP A 30 1.72 -3.68 11.45
CA TRP A 30 0.37 -3.87 11.98
C TRP A 30 -0.20 -5.17 11.46
N ASN A 31 -0.74 -6.02 12.33
CA ASN A 31 -1.44 -7.21 11.88
C ASN A 31 -2.84 -6.87 11.31
N ARG A 32 -3.46 -7.81 10.57
CA ARG A 32 -4.79 -7.64 9.96
C ARG A 32 -5.84 -7.12 10.94
N GLU A 33 -5.86 -7.64 12.17
CA GLU A 33 -6.80 -7.22 13.22
C GLU A 33 -6.59 -5.77 13.66
N GLN A 34 -5.33 -5.37 13.85
CA GLN A 34 -4.97 -3.99 14.18
C GLN A 34 -5.37 -3.02 13.07
N VAL A 35 -5.14 -3.39 11.81
CA VAL A 35 -5.55 -2.61 10.64
C VAL A 35 -7.08 -2.44 10.61
N LYS A 36 -7.84 -3.54 10.75
CA LYS A 36 -9.30 -3.49 10.81
C LYS A 36 -9.83 -2.61 11.93
N ARG A 37 -9.29 -2.77 13.15
CA ARG A 37 -9.69 -1.98 14.32
C ARG A 37 -9.39 -0.50 14.11
N ARG A 38 -8.20 -0.17 13.61
CA ARG A 38 -7.81 1.22 13.34
C ARG A 38 -8.67 1.86 12.26
N LEU A 39 -8.94 1.12 11.20
CA LEU A 39 -9.76 1.58 10.09
C LEU A 39 -11.25 1.43 10.38
N ARG A 40 -11.68 0.78 11.47
CA ARG A 40 -13.08 0.49 11.80
C ARG A 40 -13.83 -0.04 10.56
N ILE A 41 -13.29 -1.11 9.96
CA ILE A 41 -13.86 -1.80 8.80
C ILE A 41 -13.88 -3.32 9.05
N PRO A 42 -14.84 -4.04 8.44
CA PRO A 42 -14.85 -5.50 8.48
C PRO A 42 -13.77 -6.10 7.55
N GLU A 43 -13.46 -7.38 7.76
CA GLU A 43 -12.50 -8.16 6.96
C GLU A 43 -12.80 -8.10 5.46
N SER A 44 -14.07 -8.25 5.08
CA SER A 44 -14.51 -8.19 3.69
C SER A 44 -14.18 -6.85 3.02
N THR A 45 -14.26 -5.74 3.77
CA THR A 45 -13.92 -4.41 3.24
C THR A 45 -12.41 -4.23 3.12
N LEU A 46 -11.63 -4.76 4.07
CA LEU A 46 -10.18 -4.76 3.97
C LEU A 46 -9.71 -5.52 2.74
N VAL A 47 -10.23 -6.74 2.52
CA VAL A 47 -9.93 -7.54 1.32
C VAL A 47 -10.30 -6.79 0.05
N ARG A 48 -11.49 -6.19 -0.01
CA ARG A 48 -11.92 -5.39 -1.16
C ARG A 48 -10.95 -4.25 -1.45
N TYR A 49 -10.57 -3.47 -0.43
CA TYR A 49 -9.63 -2.36 -0.60
C TYR A 49 -8.27 -2.83 -1.11
N LEU A 50 -7.75 -3.94 -0.61
CA LEU A 50 -6.47 -4.48 -1.05
C LEU A 50 -6.52 -4.88 -2.53
N THR A 51 -7.59 -5.56 -2.96
CA THR A 51 -7.80 -5.90 -4.36
C THR A 51 -7.90 -4.66 -5.24
N GLU A 52 -8.64 -3.64 -4.79
CA GLU A 52 -8.82 -2.39 -5.52
C GLU A 52 -7.52 -1.61 -5.65
N ILE A 53 -6.69 -1.53 -4.60
CA ILE A 53 -5.39 -0.85 -4.65
C ILE A 53 -4.44 -1.53 -5.64
N VAL A 54 -4.40 -2.85 -5.62
CA VAL A 54 -3.58 -3.63 -6.57
C VAL A 54 -4.04 -3.36 -8.00
N ALA A 55 -5.37 -3.28 -8.24
CA ALA A 55 -5.93 -2.96 -9.54
C ALA A 55 -5.66 -1.51 -9.98
N MET A 56 -5.52 -0.57 -9.03
CA MET A 56 -5.15 0.83 -9.31
C MET A 56 -3.69 1.01 -9.69
N HIS A 57 -2.85 -0.04 -9.61
CA HIS A 57 -1.42 0.03 -9.86
C HIS A 57 -0.71 1.16 -9.08
N ILE A 58 -1.11 1.37 -7.82
CA ILE A 58 -0.49 2.40 -6.97
C ILE A 58 1.01 2.09 -6.82
N PRO A 59 1.91 3.03 -7.18
CA PRO A 59 3.35 2.82 -7.03
C PRO A 59 3.71 2.48 -5.59
N GLU A 60 4.72 1.62 -5.40
CA GLU A 60 5.24 1.22 -4.07
C GLU A 60 4.26 0.39 -3.22
N PHE A 61 3.00 0.22 -3.63
CA PHE A 61 2.05 -0.66 -2.94
C PHE A 61 2.19 -2.10 -3.45
N GLU A 62 3.02 -2.87 -2.77
CA GLU A 62 3.07 -4.32 -2.95
C GLU A 62 2.15 -5.01 -1.95
N TYR A 63 1.32 -5.94 -2.43
CA TYR A 63 0.48 -6.77 -1.59
C TYR A 63 0.72 -8.24 -1.93
N VAL A 64 1.06 -9.01 -0.90
CA VAL A 64 1.16 -10.46 -1.01
C VAL A 64 -0.10 -11.08 -0.42
N PRO A 65 -0.81 -11.95 -1.16
CA PRO A 65 -1.92 -12.73 -0.60
C PRO A 65 -1.46 -13.45 0.67
N ASN A 66 -2.27 -13.39 1.73
CA ASN A 66 -1.94 -13.93 3.06
C ASN A 66 -0.83 -13.20 3.82
N GLN A 67 -0.45 -11.97 3.44
CA GLN A 67 0.43 -11.18 4.27
C GLN A 67 -0.16 -11.00 5.68
N ARG A 68 0.67 -11.25 6.68
CA ARG A 68 0.28 -11.21 8.10
C ARG A 68 0.37 -9.81 8.69
N GLU A 69 1.20 -8.98 8.07
CA GLU A 69 1.64 -7.70 8.58
C GLU A 69 1.53 -6.64 7.49
N PHE A 70 1.27 -5.41 7.93
CA PHE A 70 1.12 -4.24 7.09
C PHE A 70 2.04 -3.15 7.61
N ASP A 71 2.81 -2.54 6.72
CA ASP A 71 3.64 -1.40 7.10
C ASP A 71 2.81 -0.10 7.22
N LYS A 72 3.46 0.97 7.70
CA LYS A 72 2.85 2.30 7.81
C LYS A 72 2.31 2.80 6.47
N PHE A 73 3.02 2.56 5.37
CA PHE A 73 2.67 3.01 4.02
C PHE A 73 1.37 2.37 3.54
N GLN A 74 1.25 1.05 3.68
CA GLN A 74 0.06 0.29 3.30
C GLN A 74 -1.14 0.71 4.13
N VAL A 75 -0.96 0.88 5.44
CA VAL A 75 -1.99 1.36 6.35
C VAL A 75 -2.48 2.77 6.01
N ASN A 76 -1.54 3.68 5.70
CA ASN A 76 -1.85 5.04 5.30
C ASN A 76 -2.60 5.06 3.95
N THR A 77 -2.18 4.24 2.99
CA THR A 77 -2.87 4.08 1.70
C THR A 77 -4.31 3.57 1.89
N LEU A 78 -4.52 2.56 2.74
CA LEU A 78 -5.86 2.07 3.08
C LEU A 78 -6.72 3.15 3.74
N ARG A 79 -6.12 3.98 4.60
CA ARG A 79 -6.82 5.10 5.26
C ARG A 79 -7.23 6.18 4.26
N TRP A 80 -6.33 6.52 3.34
CA TRP A 80 -6.59 7.46 2.24
C TRP A 80 -7.72 6.95 1.36
N LEU A 81 -7.64 5.69 0.92
CA LEU A 81 -8.65 5.09 0.07
C LEU A 81 -10.04 5.08 0.74
N ARG A 82 -10.09 4.71 2.03
CA ARG A 82 -11.33 4.79 2.82
C ARG A 82 -11.92 6.22 2.84
N ARG A 83 -11.08 7.25 2.93
CA ARG A 83 -11.51 8.65 2.90
C ARG A 83 -12.16 8.99 1.56
N LEU A 84 -11.58 8.53 0.45
CA LEU A 84 -12.16 8.74 -0.88
C LEU A 84 -13.51 8.05 -1.04
N TYR A 85 -13.63 6.79 -0.60
CA TYR A 85 -14.93 6.11 -0.61
C TYR A 85 -15.98 6.80 0.25
N ARG A 86 -15.60 7.36 1.41
CA ARG A 86 -16.50 8.16 2.25
C ARG A 86 -16.95 9.46 1.57
N ARG A 87 -16.15 10.02 0.66
CA ARG A 87 -16.52 11.16 -0.19
C ARG A 87 -17.38 10.74 -1.39
N GLY A 88 -17.72 9.46 -1.54
CA GLY A 88 -18.52 8.94 -2.65
C GLY A 88 -17.72 8.63 -3.92
N LEU A 89 -16.39 8.75 -3.89
CA LEU A 89 -15.55 8.38 -5.03
C LEU A 89 -15.48 6.87 -5.17
N ARG A 90 -15.71 6.36 -6.38
CA ARG A 90 -15.55 4.93 -6.73
C ARG A 90 -14.20 4.70 -7.39
N THR A 91 -13.73 3.45 -7.36
CA THR A 91 -12.42 3.03 -7.89
C THR A 91 -12.09 3.59 -9.29
N PRO A 92 -12.98 3.56 -10.30
CA PRO A 92 -12.68 4.13 -11.61
C PRO A 92 -12.41 5.65 -11.57
N ALA A 93 -13.21 6.40 -10.80
CA ALA A 93 -13.02 7.84 -10.64
C ALA A 93 -11.75 8.17 -9.85
N ILE A 94 -11.31 7.30 -8.94
CA ILE A 94 -10.06 7.45 -8.20
C ILE A 94 -8.88 7.25 -9.15
N ILE A 95 -8.90 6.20 -9.99
CA ILE A 95 -7.86 5.93 -11.00
C ILE A 95 -7.70 7.14 -11.92
N HIS A 96 -8.78 7.60 -12.54
CA HIS A 96 -8.72 8.77 -13.43
C HIS A 96 -8.16 10.02 -12.73
N LYS A 97 -8.54 10.28 -11.49
CA LYS A 97 -8.02 11.43 -10.74
C LYS A 97 -6.56 11.29 -10.30
N ILE A 98 -6.03 10.07 -10.19
CA ILE A 98 -4.59 9.83 -10.00
C ILE A 98 -3.85 10.08 -11.32
N GLU A 99 -4.36 9.55 -12.43
CA GLU A 99 -3.80 9.74 -13.78
C GLU A 99 -3.76 11.22 -14.18
N ASP A 100 -4.83 11.98 -13.87
CA ASP A 100 -4.91 13.42 -14.08
C ASP A 100 -4.04 14.24 -13.08
N GLY A 101 -3.36 13.57 -12.14
CA GLY A 101 -2.53 14.20 -11.11
C GLY A 101 -3.31 14.93 -10.01
N VAL A 102 -4.63 15.01 -10.10
CA VAL A 102 -5.51 15.75 -9.17
C VAL A 102 -5.42 15.23 -7.73
N LEU A 103 -5.30 13.91 -7.57
CA LEU A 103 -5.19 13.26 -6.26
C LEU A 103 -3.75 12.98 -5.84
N LEU A 104 -2.75 13.31 -6.66
CA LEU A 104 -1.35 12.97 -6.39
C LEU A 104 -0.84 13.66 -5.11
N ASP A 105 -1.08 14.97 -4.96
CA ASP A 105 -0.69 15.73 -3.77
C ASP A 105 -1.44 15.25 -2.50
N GLU A 106 -2.74 14.94 -2.61
CA GLU A 106 -3.50 14.37 -1.47
C GLU A 106 -2.96 12.98 -1.09
N TYR A 107 -2.60 12.16 -2.09
CA TYR A 107 -2.03 10.84 -1.90
C TYR A 107 -0.65 10.93 -1.22
N GLU A 108 0.27 11.74 -1.76
CA GLU A 108 1.60 11.90 -1.19
C GLU A 108 1.56 12.40 0.25
N LYS A 109 0.73 13.41 0.54
CA LYS A 109 0.52 13.89 1.91
C LYS A 109 -0.06 12.83 2.84
N ALA A 110 -1.00 12.02 2.34
CA ALA A 110 -1.64 11.01 3.16
C ALA A 110 -0.74 9.80 3.45
N VAL A 111 0.19 9.49 2.55
CA VAL A 111 1.01 8.27 2.61
C VAL A 111 2.39 8.54 3.20
N LYS A 112 3.02 9.67 2.87
CA LYS A 112 4.37 10.06 3.36
C LYS A 112 4.34 10.83 4.69
N GLY A 113 3.19 11.37 5.10
CA GLY A 113 2.96 11.94 6.45
C GLY A 113 2.87 10.89 7.55
#